data_AF-A0A382Z8H5-F1
#
_entry.id   AF-A0A382Z8H5-F1
#
_cell.length_a   1.000
_cell.length_b   1.000
_cell.length_c   1.000
_cell.angle_alpha   90.00
_cell.angle_beta   90.00
_cell.angle_gamma   90.00
#
_symmetry.space_group_name_H-M   'P 1'
#
loop_
_entity.id
_entity.type
_entity.pdbx_description
1 polymer ?
#
loop_
_entity_poly.entity_id
_entity_poly.type
_entity_poly.pdbx_seq_one_letter_code
_entity_poly.pdbx_strand_id
1 'polypeptide(L)'
;LFSKPFRKINRSQLINTVNEKDLKVEVEFTIGTISWKVVRGIKPNIFEIWRNDKLLDQFASVNDQQKWLEQNVVKMNYKSFTQIVILGSSNFVPFMQLSATNRREVIEDLLDIKIFTSMNNIIKEKIRHVKDKVKTL
;
A
#
# COMPACT_ATOMS: atom_id res chain seq x y z
N LEU A 1 -0.14 6.58 7.00
CA LEU A 1 -0.40 6.21 5.58
C LEU A 1 -1.17 4.89 5.42
N PHE A 2 -0.56 3.73 5.65
CA PHE A 2 -1.14 2.40 5.29
C PHE A 2 -2.00 1.71 6.36
N SER A 3 -2.39 2.44 7.41
CA SER A 3 -3.07 1.90 8.60
C SER A 3 -2.30 0.76 9.31
N LYS A 4 -1.12 0.33 8.88
CA LYS A 4 -0.36 -0.77 9.49
C LYS A 4 0.81 -0.22 10.32
N PRO A 5 1.03 -0.73 11.55
CA PRO A 5 2.25 -0.42 12.27
C PRO A 5 3.45 -1.07 11.57
N PHE A 6 4.59 -0.37 11.57
CA PHE A 6 5.83 -0.88 11.00
C PHE A 6 6.40 -2.04 11.82
N ARG A 7 6.36 -1.92 13.15
CA ARG A 7 6.73 -3.01 14.07
C ARG A 7 5.60 -4.03 14.16
N LYS A 8 5.94 -5.27 14.53
CA LYS A 8 5.00 -6.38 14.76
C LYS A 8 4.24 -6.21 16.09
N ILE A 9 3.50 -5.12 16.22
CA ILE A 9 2.67 -4.75 17.37
C ILE A 9 1.21 -4.59 16.92
N ASN A 10 0.27 -4.79 17.83
CA ASN A 10 -1.15 -4.60 17.52
C ASN A 10 -1.50 -3.12 17.50
N ARG A 11 -2.43 -2.72 16.62
CA ARG A 11 -2.88 -1.32 16.51
C ARG A 11 -3.41 -0.77 17.84
N SER A 12 -4.14 -1.59 18.60
CA SER A 12 -4.69 -1.20 19.89
C SER A 12 -3.61 -0.88 20.94
N GLN A 13 -2.42 -1.47 20.81
CA GLN A 13 -1.29 -1.21 21.72
C GLN A 13 -0.62 0.14 21.45
N LEU A 14 -0.98 0.84 20.37
CA LEU A 14 -0.51 2.20 20.10
C LEU A 14 -1.29 3.25 20.90
N ILE A 15 -2.48 2.90 21.41
CA ILE A 15 -3.30 3.83 22.19
C ILE A 15 -2.59 4.07 23.52
N ASN A 16 -2.48 5.32 23.91
CA ASN A 16 -1.89 5.69 25.18
C ASN A 16 -2.70 5.09 26.34
N THR A 17 -2.00 4.42 27.25
CA THR A 17 -2.59 3.67 28.37
C THR A 17 -3.19 4.56 29.45
N VAL A 18 -2.86 5.84 29.49
CA VAL A 18 -3.38 6.78 30.50
C VAL A 18 -4.69 7.42 30.05
N ASN A 19 -4.79 7.83 28.79
CA ASN A 19 -5.98 8.50 28.25
C ASN A 19 -6.97 7.55 27.57
N GLU A 20 -6.48 6.39 27.10
CA GLU A 20 -7.21 5.36 26.34
C GLU A 20 -8.03 5.86 25.14
N LYS A 21 -7.74 7.09 24.65
CA LYS A 21 -8.51 7.84 23.65
C LYS A 21 -7.60 8.76 22.84
N ASP A 22 -8.12 9.32 21.76
CA ASP A 22 -7.49 10.38 20.96
C ASP A 22 -6.12 10.02 20.35
N LEU A 23 -5.99 8.80 19.86
CA LEU A 23 -4.87 8.49 18.98
C LEU A 23 -5.16 9.11 17.62
N LYS A 24 -4.48 10.22 17.30
CA LYS A 24 -4.53 10.88 16.00
C LYS A 24 -3.13 10.96 15.42
N VAL A 25 -3.00 10.64 14.13
CA VAL A 25 -1.76 10.71 13.37
C VAL A 25 -2.03 11.48 12.09
N GLU A 26 -1.21 12.48 11.84
CA GLU A 26 -1.27 13.32 10.65
C GLU A 26 0.04 13.20 9.88
N VAL A 27 -0.05 13.11 8.56
CA VAL A 27 1.11 13.12 7.67
C VAL A 27 0.82 14.09 6.53
N GLU A 28 1.74 15.00 6.31
CA GLU A 28 1.70 15.98 5.23
C GLU A 28 2.85 15.71 4.27
N PHE A 29 2.56 15.69 2.98
CA PHE A 29 3.56 15.47 1.93
C PHE A 29 3.11 16.15 0.64
N THR A 30 4.06 16.43 -0.25
CA THR A 30 3.78 17.10 -1.53
C THR A 30 4.15 16.17 -2.67
N ILE A 31 3.28 16.08 -3.68
CA ILE A 31 3.56 15.37 -4.93
C ILE A 31 3.44 16.37 -6.08
N GLY A 32 4.56 16.72 -6.70
CA GLY A 32 4.61 17.77 -7.71
C GLY A 32 4.24 19.12 -7.09
N THR A 33 3.14 19.72 -7.56
CA THR A 33 2.60 21.00 -7.05
C THR A 33 1.43 20.83 -6.08
N ILE A 34 1.00 19.60 -5.80
CA ILE A 34 -0.19 19.30 -5.00
C ILE A 34 0.25 18.93 -3.58
N SER A 35 -0.26 19.63 -2.58
CA SER A 35 -0.09 19.30 -1.16
C SER A 35 -1.15 18.28 -0.74
N TRP A 36 -0.71 17.25 -0.03
CA TRP A 36 -1.53 16.18 0.49
C TRP A 36 -1.39 16.12 2.00
N LYS A 37 -2.52 16.04 2.70
CA LYS A 37 -2.57 15.81 4.14
C LYS A 37 -3.46 14.61 4.43
N VAL A 38 -2.93 13.64 5.15
CA VAL A 38 -3.65 12.42 5.53
C VAL A 38 -3.76 12.34 7.03
N VAL A 39 -4.99 12.36 7.53
CA VAL A 39 -5.31 12.31 8.96
C VAL A 39 -5.95 10.96 9.27
N ARG A 40 -5.42 10.27 10.27
CA ARG A 40 -5.93 8.99 10.75
C ARG A 40 -6.10 9.01 12.26
N GLY A 41 -7.24 8.52 12.74
CA GLY A 41 -7.55 8.39 14.16
C GLY A 41 -7.87 6.95 14.54
N ILE A 42 -7.48 6.53 15.74
CA ILE A 42 -7.99 5.34 16.41
C ILE A 42 -8.70 5.81 17.68
N LYS A 43 -10.02 5.59 17.74
CA LYS A 43 -10.89 5.93 18.88
C LYS A 43 -10.90 7.45 19.20
N PRO A 44 -11.57 8.28 18.37
CA PRO A 44 -12.50 7.94 17.27
C PRO A 44 -11.81 7.47 15.98
N ASN A 45 -12.48 6.61 15.21
CA ASN A 45 -11.96 6.12 13.92
C ASN A 45 -12.13 7.20 12.85
N ILE A 46 -11.07 7.96 12.60
CA ILE A 46 -11.04 9.05 11.61
C ILE A 46 -10.17 8.61 10.44
N PHE A 47 -10.62 8.83 9.22
CA PHE A 47 -9.78 8.69 8.03
C PHE A 47 -10.11 9.76 6.99
N GLU A 48 -9.31 10.82 6.98
CA GLU A 48 -9.50 11.97 6.11
C GLU A 48 -8.30 12.13 5.19
N ILE A 49 -8.58 12.54 3.95
CA ILE A 49 -7.59 12.87 2.93
C ILE A 49 -7.88 14.29 2.49
N TRP A 50 -6.86 15.13 2.55
CA TRP A 50 -6.91 16.53 2.18
C TRP A 50 -6.00 16.74 0.98
N ARG A 51 -6.47 17.52 0.01
CA ARG A 51 -5.76 17.89 -1.21
C ARG A 51 -5.80 19.41 -1.35
N ASN A 52 -4.64 20.08 -1.33
CA ASN A 52 -4.54 21.54 -1.39
C ASN A 52 -5.51 22.22 -0.41
N ASP A 53 -5.46 21.79 0.87
CA ASP A 53 -6.32 22.29 1.96
C ASP A 53 -7.83 22.04 1.82
N LYS A 54 -8.25 21.28 0.80
CA LYS A 54 -9.64 20.84 0.64
C LYS A 54 -9.78 19.37 1.03
N LEU A 55 -10.74 19.09 1.90
CA LEU A 55 -11.13 17.72 2.25
C LEU A 55 -11.71 17.02 1.01
N LEU A 56 -11.18 15.82 0.69
CA LEU A 56 -11.75 14.95 -0.33
C LEU A 56 -12.99 14.22 0.21
N ASP A 57 -13.92 13.92 -0.69
CA ASP A 57 -15.10 13.13 -0.37
C ASP A 57 -14.69 11.78 0.23
N GLN A 58 -15.28 11.47 1.39
CA GLN A 58 -15.04 10.22 2.08
C GLN A 58 -15.87 9.12 1.41
N PHE A 59 -15.23 7.98 1.10
CA PHE A 59 -15.97 6.83 0.60
C PHE A 59 -16.72 6.15 1.74
N ALA A 60 -17.84 5.48 1.42
CA ALA A 60 -18.61 4.70 2.38
C ALA A 60 -17.78 3.56 3.03
N SER A 61 -16.74 3.08 2.34
CA SER A 61 -15.85 2.01 2.76
C SER A 61 -14.43 2.53 2.96
N VAL A 62 -13.93 2.41 4.20
CA VAL A 62 -12.55 2.75 4.58
C VAL A 62 -11.53 1.95 3.76
N ASN A 63 -11.87 0.71 3.38
CA ASN A 63 -11.01 -0.15 2.56
C ASN A 63 -10.86 0.39 1.14
N ASP A 64 -11.93 0.90 0.55
CA ASP A 64 -11.91 1.41 -0.82
C ASP A 64 -11.24 2.78 -0.88
N GLN A 65 -11.45 3.63 0.13
CA GLN A 65 -10.68 4.86 0.30
C GLN A 65 -9.18 4.58 0.47
N GLN A 66 -8.80 3.52 1.18
CA GLN A 66 -7.41 3.12 1.33
C GLN A 66 -6.81 2.65 0.00
N LYS A 67 -7.52 1.80 -0.76
CA LYS A 67 -7.08 1.39 -2.10
C LYS A 67 -6.92 2.58 -3.03
N TRP A 68 -7.86 3.52 -2.99
CA TRP A 68 -7.80 4.75 -3.79
C TRP A 68 -6.58 5.59 -3.45
N LEU A 69 -6.26 5.77 -2.16
CA LEU A 69 -5.08 6.50 -1.71
C LEU A 69 -3.79 5.82 -2.20
N GLU A 70 -3.69 4.49 -2.06
CA GLU A 70 -2.51 3.73 -2.48
C GLU A 70 -2.31 3.76 -4.00
N GLN A 71 -3.38 3.65 -4.79
CA GLN A 71 -3.31 3.58 -6.25
C GLN A 71 -3.16 4.95 -6.91
N ASN A 72 -3.89 5.97 -6.46
CA ASN A 72 -3.96 7.26 -7.16
C ASN A 72 -2.95 8.29 -6.63
N VAL A 73 -2.67 8.28 -5.33
CA VAL A 73 -1.84 9.30 -4.69
C VAL A 73 -0.44 8.77 -4.45
N VAL A 74 -0.30 7.70 -3.65
CA VAL A 74 1.03 7.18 -3.26
C VAL A 74 1.67 6.37 -4.40
N LYS A 75 0.84 5.75 -5.26
CA LYS A 75 1.25 4.88 -6.39
C LYS A 75 2.20 3.75 -5.99
N MET A 76 2.15 3.32 -4.74
CA MET A 76 2.93 2.21 -4.23
C MET A 76 2.19 1.52 -3.10
N ASN A 77 2.35 0.20 -3.02
CA ASN A 77 1.78 -0.58 -1.95
C ASN A 77 2.62 -0.46 -0.65
N TYR A 78 2.08 -0.95 0.46
CA TYR A 78 2.76 -0.93 1.76
C TYR A 78 4.16 -1.59 1.74
N LYS A 79 4.30 -2.72 1.04
CA LYS A 79 5.56 -3.46 0.98
C LYS A 79 6.62 -2.62 0.26
N SER A 80 6.33 -2.14 -0.95
CA SER A 80 7.21 -1.25 -1.71
C SER A 80 7.57 0.02 -0.93
N PHE A 81 6.59 0.65 -0.27
CA PHE A 81 6.84 1.84 0.56
C PHE A 81 7.83 1.56 1.70
N THR A 82 7.62 0.48 2.46
CA THR A 82 8.53 0.13 3.57
C THR A 82 9.96 -0.18 3.11
N GLN A 83 10.12 -0.72 1.90
CA GLN A 83 11.42 -1.14 1.37
C GLN A 83 12.20 0.01 0.70
N ILE A 84 11.50 1.01 0.15
CA ILE A 84 12.10 2.13 -0.58
C ILE A 84 12.23 3.38 0.30
N VAL A 85 11.17 3.72 1.05
CA VAL A 85 11.05 5.01 1.73
C VAL A 85 11.53 4.95 3.18
N ILE A 86 11.31 3.82 3.86
CA ILE A 86 11.68 3.67 5.28
C ILE A 86 13.10 3.13 5.38
N LEU A 87 14.06 4.02 5.66
CA LEU A 87 15.45 3.67 5.98
C LEU A 87 15.59 3.53 7.51
N GLY A 88 15.06 2.45 8.08
CA GLY A 88 15.12 2.17 9.53
C GLY A 88 16.28 1.23 9.90
N SER A 89 16.86 1.36 11.09
CA SER A 89 17.95 0.47 11.56
C SER A 89 17.45 -0.88 12.10
N SER A 90 16.21 -0.97 12.59
CA SER A 90 15.65 -2.19 13.17
C SER A 90 14.69 -2.88 12.21
N ASN A 91 15.01 -4.11 11.80
CA ASN A 91 14.24 -4.99 10.90
C ASN A 91 14.10 -4.51 9.44
N PHE A 92 14.99 -3.63 8.98
CA PHE A 92 15.09 -3.27 7.56
C PHE A 92 15.87 -4.35 6.81
N VAL A 93 15.27 -4.89 5.76
CA VAL A 93 15.97 -5.72 4.77
C VAL A 93 16.15 -4.87 3.54
N PRO A 94 17.36 -4.34 3.26
CA PRO A 94 17.60 -3.51 2.09
C PRO A 94 17.06 -4.15 0.81
N PHE A 95 16.59 -3.32 -0.13
CA PHE A 95 16.12 -3.78 -1.45
C PHE A 95 17.08 -4.78 -2.11
N MET A 96 18.40 -4.54 -2.00
CA MET A 96 19.44 -5.41 -2.55
C MET A 96 19.44 -6.83 -1.95
N GLN A 97 19.02 -6.98 -0.69
CA GLN A 97 18.98 -8.24 0.05
C GLN A 97 17.65 -9.01 -0.12
N LEU A 98 16.64 -8.42 -0.76
CA LEU A 98 15.37 -9.10 -1.04
C LEU A 98 15.56 -10.26 -2.03
N SER A 99 14.73 -11.28 -1.94
CA SER A 99 14.70 -12.38 -2.93
C SER A 99 14.39 -11.84 -4.34
N ALA A 100 14.83 -12.56 -5.38
CA ALA A 100 14.60 -12.16 -6.77
C ALA A 100 13.12 -11.89 -7.09
N THR A 101 12.21 -12.70 -6.53
CA THR A 101 10.76 -12.52 -6.67
C THR A 101 10.28 -11.21 -6.02
N ASN A 102 10.68 -10.95 -4.78
CA ASN A 102 10.28 -9.75 -4.06
C ASN A 102 10.86 -8.48 -4.70
N ARG A 103 12.11 -8.52 -5.20
CA ARG A 103 12.71 -7.40 -5.94
C ARG A 103 11.93 -7.09 -7.22
N ARG A 104 11.55 -8.12 -7.98
CA ARG A 104 10.77 -7.96 -9.21
C ARG A 104 9.42 -7.31 -8.93
N GLU A 105 8.70 -7.76 -7.89
CA GLU A 105 7.41 -7.16 -7.48
C GLU A 105 7.54 -5.65 -7.19
N VAL A 106 8.58 -5.26 -6.43
CA VAL A 106 8.84 -3.85 -6.10
C VAL A 106 9.16 -3.02 -7.35
N ILE A 107 9.94 -3.55 -8.29
CA ILE A 107 10.28 -2.87 -9.56
C ILE A 107 9.05 -2.76 -10.47
N GLU A 108 8.24 -3.81 -10.57
CA GLU A 108 7.02 -3.78 -11.38
C GLU A 108 6.00 -2.76 -10.86
N ASP A 109 5.91 -2.61 -9.53
CA ASP A 109 5.11 -1.55 -8.90
C ASP A 109 5.67 -0.15 -9.16
N LEU A 110 6.99 0.03 -9.09
CA LEU A 110 7.62 1.33 -9.29
C LEU A 110 7.49 1.82 -10.74
N LEU A 111 7.65 0.91 -11.70
CA LEU A 111 7.58 1.20 -13.14
C LEU A 111 6.14 1.13 -13.69
N ASP A 112 5.16 0.76 -12.87
CA ASP A 112 3.76 0.54 -13.27
C ASP A 112 3.61 -0.46 -14.45
N ILE A 113 4.43 -1.51 -14.44
CA ILE A 113 4.48 -2.52 -15.52
C ILE A 113 3.85 -3.86 -15.14
N LYS A 114 3.04 -3.88 -14.07
CA LYS A 114 2.32 -5.08 -13.59
C LYS A 114 1.44 -5.74 -14.65
N ILE A 115 1.03 -4.98 -15.68
CA ILE A 115 0.24 -5.49 -16.79
C ILE A 115 0.93 -6.67 -17.50
N PHE A 116 2.26 -6.65 -17.65
CA PHE A 116 2.98 -7.74 -18.32
C PHE A 116 2.94 -9.05 -17.53
N THR A 117 3.04 -8.97 -16.21
CA THR A 117 2.93 -10.15 -15.33
C THR A 117 1.53 -10.76 -15.43
N SER A 118 0.49 -9.93 -15.41
CA SER A 118 -0.90 -10.38 -15.62
C SER A 118 -1.11 -11.02 -16.99
N MET A 119 -0.58 -10.40 -18.06
CA MET A 119 -0.67 -10.95 -19.41
C MET A 119 0.06 -12.30 -19.54
N ASN A 120 1.22 -12.44 -18.91
CA ASN A 120 1.97 -13.70 -18.91
C ASN A 120 1.18 -14.83 -18.22
N ASN A 121 0.48 -14.52 -17.13
CA ASN A 121 -0.38 -15.51 -16.45
C ASN A 121 -1.54 -15.95 -17.34
N ILE A 122 -2.21 -15.02 -18.02
CA ILE A 122 -3.29 -15.32 -18.98
C ILE A 122 -2.77 -16.21 -20.12
N ILE A 123 -1.57 -15.92 -20.65
CA ILE A 123 -0.97 -16.73 -21.71
C ILE A 123 -0.68 -18.15 -21.21
N LYS A 124 -0.11 -18.31 -20.02
CA LYS A 124 0.14 -19.64 -19.43
C LYS A 124 -1.15 -20.45 -19.25
N GLU A 125 -2.22 -19.78 -18.82
CA GLU A 125 -3.54 -20.41 -18.68
C GLU A 125 -4.10 -20.85 -20.04
N LYS A 126 -4.01 -19.99 -21.07
CA LYS A 126 -4.40 -20.34 -22.44
C LYS A 126 -3.60 -21.53 -22.98
N ILE A 127 -2.29 -21.55 -22.77
CA ILE A 127 -1.42 -22.67 -23.19
C ILE A 127 -1.85 -23.97 -22.48
N ARG A 128 -2.17 -23.91 -21.18
CA ARG A 128 -2.67 -25.07 -20.44
C ARG A 128 -4.00 -25.56 -21.02
N HIS A 129 -4.94 -24.65 -21.26
CA HIS A 129 -6.23 -24.99 -21.86
C HIS A 129 -6.10 -25.65 -23.24
N VAL A 130 -5.17 -25.17 -24.08
CA VAL A 130 -4.88 -25.78 -25.39
C VAL A 130 -4.28 -27.17 -25.21
N LYS A 131 -3.32 -27.35 -24.30
CA LYS A 131 -2.72 -28.67 -24.02
C LYS A 131 -3.76 -29.68 -23.52
N ASP A 132 -4.68 -29.26 -22.66
CA ASP A 132 -5.74 -30.13 -22.16
C ASP A 132 -6.70 -30.56 -23.28
N LYS A 133 -7.07 -29.66 -24.20
CA LYS A 133 -7.87 -30.00 -25.40
C LYS A 133 -7.17 -30.99 -26.34
N VAL A 134 -5.86 -30.84 -26.53
CA VAL A 134 -5.06 -31.75 -27.38
C VAL A 134 -4.97 -33.15 -26.76
N LYS A 135 -5.02 -33.28 -25.43
CA LYS A 135 -4.96 -34.56 -24.72
C LYS A 135 -6.27 -35.35 -24.74
N THR A 136 -7.40 -34.67 -24.97
CA THR A 136 -8.74 -35.27 -25.02
C THR A 136 -9.19 -35.67 -26.42
N LEU A 137 -8.43 -35.31 -27.44
CA LEU A 137 -8.53 -35.82 -28.82
C LEU A 137 -7.69 -37.09 -28.97
#